data_AF-A0A2E6HE78-F1
#
_entry.id   AF-A0A2E6HE78-F1
#
_cell.length_a   1.000
_cell.length_b   1.000
_cell.length_c   1.000
_cell.angle_alpha   90.00
_cell.angle_beta   90.00
_cell.angle_gamma   90.00
#
_symmetry.space_group_name_H-M   'P 1'
#
loop_
_entity.id
_entity.type
_entity.pdbx_description
1 polymer ?
#
loop_
_entity_poly.entity_id
_entity_poly.type
_entity_poly.pdbx_seq_one_letter_code
_entity_poly.pdbx_strand_id
1 'polypeptide(L)'
;EENIKSWVLDEWEAIQHAFNLMDQAALPRWVRRQKLRCMFAARSKVKMQQMADEKPDHVQRIYKSARPKIPWLHWHLGSISVLLRDVFFGSSIKKEHWE
;
A
#
# COMPACT_ATOMS: atom_id res chain seq x y z
N GLU A 1 -9.14 1.16 18.12
CA GLU A 1 -7.70 1.40 17.85
C GLU A 1 -6.98 0.22 17.17
N GLU A 2 -7.35 -1.04 17.43
CA GLU A 2 -6.71 -2.23 16.83
C GLU A 2 -6.91 -2.41 15.32
N ASN A 3 -8.00 -1.86 14.76
CA ASN A 3 -8.44 -2.13 13.39
C ASN A 3 -7.39 -1.77 12.32
N ILE A 4 -6.64 -0.67 12.48
CA ILE A 4 -5.75 -0.18 11.40
C ILE A 4 -4.43 -0.97 11.33
N LYS A 5 -3.87 -1.32 12.49
CA LYS A 5 -2.68 -2.17 12.53
C LYS A 5 -3.04 -3.56 12.01
N SER A 6 -4.23 -4.07 12.37
CA SER A 6 -4.80 -5.28 11.77
C SER A 6 -4.87 -5.14 10.25
N TRP A 7 -5.55 -4.12 9.74
CA TRP A 7 -5.73 -3.92 8.29
C TRP A 7 -4.42 -3.93 7.49
N VAL A 8 -3.38 -3.20 7.93
CA VAL A 8 -2.08 -3.17 7.23
C VAL A 8 -1.40 -4.55 7.24
N LEU A 9 -1.49 -5.26 8.36
CA LEU A 9 -0.89 -6.58 8.51
C LEU A 9 -1.66 -7.65 7.73
N ASP A 10 -2.98 -7.63 7.84
CA ASP A 10 -3.90 -8.54 7.14
C ASP A 10 -3.75 -8.38 5.63
N GLU A 11 -3.62 -7.14 5.14
CA GLU A 11 -3.45 -6.89 3.71
C GLU A 11 -2.08 -7.36 3.19
N TRP A 12 -1.01 -7.14 3.98
CA TRP A 12 0.30 -7.69 3.63
C TRP A 12 0.30 -9.21 3.65
N GLU A 13 -0.32 -9.82 4.66
CA GLU A 13 -0.43 -11.26 4.81
C GLU A 13 -1.25 -11.88 3.67
N ALA A 14 -2.38 -11.27 3.31
CA ALA A 14 -3.21 -11.70 2.20
C ALA A 14 -2.44 -11.67 0.87
N ILE A 15 -1.67 -10.59 0.62
CA ILE A 15 -0.81 -10.48 -0.57
C ILE A 15 0.23 -11.61 -0.59
N GLN A 16 0.88 -11.87 0.55
CA GLN A 16 1.91 -12.89 0.66
C GLN A 16 1.33 -14.31 0.55
N HIS A 17 0.18 -14.56 1.14
CA HIS A 17 -0.53 -15.82 1.06
C HIS A 17 -0.94 -16.13 -0.38
N ALA A 18 -1.60 -15.18 -1.06
CA ALA A 18 -1.97 -15.32 -2.46
C ALA A 18 -0.73 -15.55 -3.35
N PHE A 19 0.36 -14.83 -3.10
CA PHE A 19 1.61 -15.01 -3.85
C PHE A 19 2.23 -16.41 -3.65
N ASN A 20 2.14 -16.98 -2.46
CA ASN A 20 2.69 -18.30 -2.17
C ASN A 20 1.92 -19.43 -2.85
N LEU A 21 0.62 -19.25 -3.11
CA LEU A 21 -0.23 -20.21 -3.82
C LEU A 21 0.01 -20.22 -5.35
N MET A 22 0.75 -19.26 -5.88
CA MET A 22 1.01 -19.18 -7.33
C MET A 22 2.17 -20.09 -7.73
N ASP A 23 1.93 -20.99 -8.67
CA ASP A 23 3.00 -21.76 -9.32
C ASP A 23 3.66 -20.92 -10.42
N GLN A 24 4.95 -20.59 -10.23
CA GLN A 24 5.70 -19.70 -11.10
C GLN A 24 7.19 -20.08 -11.11
N ALA A 25 7.80 -20.02 -12.31
CA ALA A 25 9.24 -20.13 -12.46
C ALA A 25 9.98 -19.06 -11.64
N ALA A 26 11.21 -19.36 -11.21
CA ALA A 26 11.97 -18.58 -10.22
C ALA A 26 12.15 -17.10 -10.59
N LEU A 27 12.46 -16.78 -11.86
CA LEU A 27 12.65 -15.41 -12.33
C LEU A 27 11.33 -14.60 -12.32
N PRO A 28 10.23 -15.05 -12.96
CA PRO A 28 8.92 -14.41 -12.84
C PRO A 28 8.47 -14.22 -11.40
N ARG A 29 8.70 -15.24 -10.55
CA ARG A 29 8.36 -15.19 -9.12
C ARG A 29 9.12 -14.08 -8.40
N TRP A 30 10.41 -13.93 -8.67
CA TRP A 30 11.22 -12.86 -8.08
C TRP A 30 10.74 -11.47 -8.52
N VAL A 31 10.48 -11.26 -9.82
CA VAL A 31 9.99 -9.98 -10.35
C VAL A 31 8.64 -9.64 -9.73
N ARG A 32 7.73 -10.62 -9.64
CA ARG A 32 6.41 -10.42 -9.05
C ARG A 32 6.50 -10.07 -7.56
N ARG A 33 7.45 -10.65 -6.82
CA ARG A 33 7.72 -10.26 -5.43
C ARG A 33 8.10 -8.78 -5.30
N GLN A 34 8.93 -8.26 -6.20
CA GLN A 34 9.27 -6.83 -6.22
C GLN A 34 8.03 -5.98 -6.56
N LYS A 35 7.25 -6.38 -7.57
CA LYS A 35 6.01 -5.69 -7.94
C LYS A 35 5.02 -5.60 -6.77
N LEU A 36 4.82 -6.69 -6.03
CA LEU A 36 3.90 -6.72 -4.89
C LEU A 36 4.33 -5.77 -3.76
N ARG A 37 5.64 -5.62 -3.52
CA ARG A 37 6.16 -4.64 -2.56
C ARG A 37 5.85 -3.20 -2.97
N CYS A 38 6.03 -2.86 -4.25
CA CYS A 38 5.66 -1.54 -4.78
C CYS A 38 4.15 -1.30 -4.69
N MET A 39 3.35 -2.32 -5.02
CA MET A 39 1.90 -2.25 -4.97
C MET A 39 1.39 -2.03 -3.53
N PHE A 40 1.93 -2.76 -2.56
CA PHE A 40 1.59 -2.58 -1.15
C PHE A 40 1.97 -1.19 -0.62
N ALA A 41 3.12 -0.65 -1.06
CA ALA A 41 3.51 0.73 -0.74
C ALA A 41 2.53 1.76 -1.31
N ALA A 42 2.19 1.63 -2.60
CA ALA A 42 1.22 2.50 -3.26
C ALA A 42 -0.14 2.47 -2.54
N ARG A 43 -0.62 1.28 -2.20
CA ARG A 43 -1.91 1.11 -1.51
C ARG A 43 -1.91 1.69 -0.10
N SER A 44 -0.83 1.48 0.65
CA SER A 44 -0.63 2.12 1.96
C SER A 44 -0.68 3.64 1.84
N LYS A 45 -0.05 4.21 0.80
CA LYS A 45 -0.06 5.66 0.54
C LYS A 45 -1.47 6.19 0.22
N VAL A 46 -2.26 5.47 -0.58
CA VAL A 46 -3.66 5.84 -0.86
C VAL A 46 -4.49 5.82 0.43
N LYS A 47 -4.36 4.77 1.23
CA LYS A 47 -5.09 4.67 2.51
C LYS A 47 -4.70 5.79 3.48
N MET A 48 -3.42 6.14 3.52
CA MET A 48 -2.92 7.29 4.27
C MET A 48 -3.53 8.61 3.79
N GLN A 49 -3.60 8.84 2.47
CA GLN A 49 -4.23 10.04 1.91
C GLN A 49 -5.74 10.09 2.24
N GLN A 50 -6.44 8.94 2.21
CA GLN A 50 -7.87 8.88 2.56
C GLN A 50 -8.15 9.22 4.03
N MET A 51 -7.24 8.84 4.92
CA MET A 51 -7.39 9.06 6.36
C MET A 51 -6.80 10.40 6.82
N ALA A 52 -6.18 11.16 5.92
CA ALA A 52 -5.40 12.35 6.28
C ALA A 52 -6.25 13.47 6.88
N ASP A 53 -7.44 13.69 6.32
CA ASP A 53 -8.33 14.78 6.73
C ASP A 53 -9.11 14.42 8.00
N GLU A 54 -9.50 13.15 8.18
CA GLU A 54 -10.30 12.72 9.32
C GLU A 54 -9.46 12.36 10.55
N LYS A 55 -8.35 11.64 10.37
CA LYS A 55 -7.62 10.99 11.47
C LYS A 55 -6.10 10.99 11.20
N PRO A 56 -5.40 12.12 11.40
CA PRO A 56 -3.96 12.23 11.14
C PRO A 56 -3.10 11.24 11.95
N ASP A 57 -3.52 10.88 13.17
CA ASP A 57 -2.83 9.86 13.98
C ASP A 57 -2.91 8.46 13.37
N HIS A 58 -3.93 8.19 12.56
CA HIS A 58 -4.06 6.92 11.84
C HIS A 58 -3.08 6.83 10.68
N VAL A 59 -2.83 7.95 10.00
CA VAL A 59 -1.81 8.05 8.95
C VAL A 59 -0.43 7.66 9.46
N GLN A 60 -0.03 8.19 10.63
CA GLN A 60 1.24 7.83 11.25
C GLN A 60 1.31 6.34 11.62
N ARG A 61 0.21 5.76 12.10
CA ARG A 61 0.14 4.33 12.46
C ARG A 61 0.24 3.41 11.25
N ILE A 62 -0.41 3.77 10.14
CA ILE A 62 -0.28 3.04 8.87
C ILE A 62 1.18 3.09 8.42
N TYR A 63 1.79 4.28 8.40
CA TYR A 63 3.20 4.43 8.02
C TYR A 63 4.14 3.59 8.88
N LYS A 64 4.03 3.67 10.21
CA LYS A 64 4.86 2.91 11.15
C LYS A 64 4.71 1.39 10.97
N SER A 65 3.53 0.92 10.57
CA SER A 65 3.25 -0.51 10.38
C SER A 65 3.69 -1.02 9.00
N ALA A 66 3.45 -0.25 7.94
CA ALA A 66 3.74 -0.65 6.57
C ALA A 66 5.22 -0.47 6.18
N ARG A 67 5.83 0.65 6.58
CA ARG A 67 7.18 1.04 6.15
C ARG A 67 8.25 -0.02 6.42
N PRO A 68 8.29 -0.71 7.59
CA PRO A 68 9.31 -1.73 7.87
C PRO A 68 9.19 -2.99 7.01
N LYS A 69 8.01 -3.28 6.43
CA LYS A 69 7.80 -4.47 5.57
C LYS A 69 8.37 -4.29 4.17
N ILE A 70 8.64 -3.05 3.75
CA ILE A 70 8.96 -2.70 2.37
C ILE A 70 10.36 -2.08 2.30
N PRO A 71 11.25 -2.54 1.40
CA PRO A 71 12.51 -1.84 1.14
C PRO A 71 12.29 -0.39 0.69
N TRP A 72 13.17 0.53 1.10
CA TRP A 72 13.00 1.97 0.85
C TRP A 72 12.75 2.33 -0.62
N LEU A 73 13.45 1.68 -1.55
CA LEU A 73 13.25 1.88 -2.99
C LEU A 73 11.81 1.59 -3.44
N HIS A 74 11.24 0.49 -2.97
CA HIS A 74 9.88 0.08 -3.34
C HIS A 74 8.83 1.02 -2.71
N TRP A 75 9.12 1.54 -1.53
CA TRP A 75 8.29 2.55 -0.88
C TRP A 75 8.18 3.83 -1.72
N HIS A 76 9.32 4.32 -2.23
CA HIS A 76 9.36 5.48 -3.11
C HIS A 76 8.71 5.21 -4.45
N LEU A 77 9.02 4.09 -5.10
CA LEU A 77 8.40 3.72 -6.37
C LEU A 77 6.88 3.63 -6.25
N GLY A 78 6.37 3.02 -5.18
CA GLY A 78 4.92 3.01 -4.89
C GLY A 78 4.35 4.41 -4.66
N SER A 79 5.04 5.25 -3.89
CA SER A 79 4.61 6.63 -3.61
C SER A 79 4.61 7.52 -4.86
N ILE A 80 5.65 7.41 -5.70
CA ILE A 80 5.76 8.11 -6.98
C ILE A 80 4.66 7.65 -7.93
N SER A 81 4.35 6.35 -7.96
CA SER A 81 3.27 5.83 -8.79
C SER A 81 1.92 6.44 -8.42
N VAL A 82 1.65 6.62 -7.12
CA VAL A 82 0.44 7.31 -6.64
C VAL A 82 0.46 8.79 -7.01
N LEU A 83 1.60 9.46 -6.85
CA LEU A 83 1.76 10.86 -7.24
C LEU A 83 1.49 11.06 -8.74
N LEU A 84 2.09 10.22 -9.60
CA LEU A 84 1.88 10.28 -11.05
C LEU A 84 0.40 10.04 -11.38
N ARG A 85 -0.24 9.04 -10.78
CA ARG A 85 -1.68 8.82 -10.93
C ARG A 85 -2.48 10.07 -10.58
N ASP A 86 -2.19 10.69 -9.45
CA ASP A 86 -2.92 11.86 -8.97
C ASP A 86 -2.70 13.10 -9.87
N VAL A 87 -1.51 13.24 -10.47
CA VAL A 87 -1.19 14.30 -11.44
C VAL A 87 -1.91 14.10 -12.77
N PHE A 88 -1.94 12.87 -13.31
CA PHE A 88 -2.52 12.60 -14.63
C PHE A 88 -4.04 12.42 -14.62
N PHE A 89 -4.60 11.81 -13.57
CA PHE A 89 -6.03 11.44 -13.50
C PHE A 89 -6.80 12.20 -12.42
N GLY A 90 -6.14 13.07 -11.66
CA GLY A 90 -6.70 13.72 -10.48
C GLY A 90 -6.72 12.80 -9.26
N SER A 91 -6.68 13.39 -8.06
CA SER A 91 -6.82 12.62 -6.81
C SER A 91 -8.25 12.09 -6.69
N SER A 92 -8.40 10.76 -6.78
CA SER A 92 -9.67 10.06 -6.54
C SER A 92 -10.22 10.26 -5.11
N ILE A 93 -9.42 10.80 -4.19
CA ILE A 93 -9.79 10.95 -2.78
C ILE A 93 -10.78 12.10 -2.56
N LYS A 94 -10.95 13.01 -3.51
CA LYS A 94 -11.86 14.15 -3.39
C LYS A 94 -13.35 13.79 -3.57
N LYS A 95 -13.75 12.52 -3.74
CA LYS A 95 -15.12 12.17 -4.20
C LYS A 95 -15.91 11.10 -3.46
N GLU A 96 -15.39 10.44 -2.43
CA GLU A 96 -16.20 9.45 -1.69
C GLU A 96 -16.33 9.83 -0.22
N HIS A 97 -17.02 10.95 0.01
CA HIS A 97 -17.75 11.17 1.26
C HIS A 97 -19.02 10.34 1.14
N TRP A 98 -18.98 9.07 1.55
CA TRP A 98 -20.21 8.31 1.77
C TRP A 98 -20.79 8.78 3.10
N GLU A 99 -21.89 9.54 3.02
CA GLU A 99 -22.84 9.70 4.12
C GLU A 99 -23.47 8.36 4.51
#